data_AF-A0A965YLR4-F1
#
_entry.id   AF-A0A965YLR4-F1
#
_cell.length_a   1.000
_cell.length_b   1.000
_cell.length_c   1.000
_cell.angle_alpha   90.00
_cell.angle_beta   90.00
_cell.angle_gamma   90.00
#
_symmetry.space_group_name_H-M   'P 1'
#
loop_
_entity.id
_entity.type
_entity.pdbx_description
1 polymer ?
#
loop_
_entity_poly.entity_id
_entity_poly.type
_entity_poly.pdbx_seq_one_letter_code
_entity_poly.pdbx_strand_id
1 'polypeptide(L)'
;MYDLIETAEAQPEEKKKRKSLRDMVRIALESKLDAAQIEEFKKRGAGQGLTDDEYNVLFAVIMGQAKSAANGNTSAFKELSDILKADEELQAEHQFELPARILGRAFVDVHRMVLNHEYSEFVFKGGRLSLKSSTIPLFIFELIKQNPTFHALAVRPYENTLRDSVYAQFQWAISELDDSHNWKLTTSPMQCEYLPTGQRIYLRGADDPGKIKSIKPPFGHIAILWFE
;
A
#
# COMPACT_ATOMS: atom_id res chain seq x y z
N MET A 1 -21.33 -42.53 25.17
CA MET A 1 -21.14 -42.37 23.72
C MET A 1 -20.01 -41.36 23.56
N TYR A 2 -18.77 -41.86 23.53
CA TYR A 2 -17.56 -41.06 23.38
C TYR A 2 -17.23 -41.07 21.89
N ASP A 3 -17.39 -39.95 21.19
CA ASP A 3 -16.90 -39.82 19.82
C ASP A 3 -15.40 -39.51 19.85
N LEU A 4 -14.64 -40.43 19.26
CA LEU A 4 -13.23 -40.29 18.91
C LEU A 4 -13.11 -39.22 17.82
N ILE A 5 -12.46 -38.10 18.13
CA ILE A 5 -11.93 -37.19 17.11
C ILE A 5 -10.72 -37.87 16.50
N GLU A 6 -10.91 -38.52 15.35
CA GLU A 6 -9.81 -38.93 14.48
C GLU A 6 -9.04 -37.67 14.04
N THR A 7 -7.83 -37.52 14.56
CA THR A 7 -6.86 -36.56 14.03
C THR A 7 -6.47 -36.99 12.62
N ALA A 8 -6.96 -36.26 11.61
CA ALA A 8 -6.58 -36.47 10.21
C ALA A 8 -5.05 -36.42 10.05
N GLU A 9 -4.44 -37.54 9.66
CA GLU A 9 -3.01 -37.59 9.37
C GLU A 9 -2.68 -36.74 8.14
N ALA A 10 -1.87 -35.71 8.33
CA ALA A 10 -1.42 -34.82 7.25
C ALA A 10 -0.73 -35.61 6.12
N GLN A 11 -1.07 -35.27 4.88
CA GLN A 11 -0.59 -35.97 3.69
C GLN A 11 0.95 -35.86 3.56
N PRO A 12 1.63 -36.83 2.92
CA PRO A 12 3.10 -36.87 2.83
C PRO A 12 3.75 -35.59 2.27
N GLU A 13 3.07 -34.92 1.33
CA GLU A 13 3.42 -33.62 0.76
C GLU A 13 3.42 -32.50 1.80
N GLU A 14 2.41 -32.44 2.68
CA GLU A 14 2.34 -31.48 3.78
C GLU A 14 3.42 -31.72 4.82
N LYS A 15 3.76 -32.98 5.12
CA LYS A 15 4.88 -33.31 6.04
C LYS A 15 6.21 -32.80 5.48
N LYS A 16 6.43 -32.90 4.16
CA LYS A 16 7.64 -32.39 3.49
C LYS A 16 7.70 -30.87 3.46
N LYS A 17 6.59 -30.19 3.14
CA LYS A 17 6.48 -28.71 3.21
C LYS A 17 6.71 -28.20 4.62
N ARG A 18 6.14 -28.84 5.64
CA ARG A 18 6.35 -28.52 7.06
C ARG A 18 7.81 -28.70 7.48
N LYS A 19 8.51 -29.73 6.98
CA LYS A 19 9.94 -29.91 7.23
C LYS A 19 10.77 -28.79 6.60
N SER A 20 10.54 -28.48 5.33
CA SER A 20 11.24 -27.39 4.63
C SER A 20 10.99 -26.03 5.28
N LEU A 21 9.76 -25.79 5.76
CA LEU A 21 9.41 -24.57 6.49
C LEU A 21 10.16 -24.50 7.83
N ARG A 22 10.26 -25.60 8.57
CA ARG A 22 11.06 -25.67 9.81
C ARG A 22 12.54 -25.35 9.56
N ASP A 23 13.12 -25.89 8.49
CA ASP A 23 14.52 -25.65 8.15
C ASP A 23 14.76 -24.17 7.78
N MET A 24 13.84 -23.55 7.03
CA MET A 24 13.93 -22.11 6.71
C MET A 24 13.73 -21.21 7.93
N VAL A 25 12.75 -21.52 8.78
CA VAL A 25 12.52 -20.78 10.04
C VAL A 25 13.74 -20.86 10.94
N ARG A 26 14.41 -22.02 11.01
CA ARG A 26 15.65 -22.21 11.78
C ARG A 26 16.80 -21.36 11.25
N ILE A 27 17.00 -21.32 9.94
CA ILE A 27 18.04 -20.48 9.33
C ILE A 27 17.76 -19.00 9.62
N ALA A 28 16.51 -18.57 9.47
CA ALA A 28 16.10 -17.19 9.72
C ALA A 28 16.22 -16.77 11.21
N LEU A 29 16.07 -17.72 12.15
CA LEU A 29 16.27 -17.50 13.59
C LEU A 29 17.73 -17.31 13.99
N GLU A 30 18.65 -17.92 13.24
CA GLU A 30 20.08 -17.92 13.53
C GLU A 30 20.81 -16.79 12.79
N SER A 31 20.18 -16.17 11.79
CA SER A 31 20.68 -15.00 11.07
C SER A 31 20.34 -13.70 11.79
N LYS A 32 21.35 -12.86 12.05
CA LYS A 32 21.13 -11.44 12.35
C LYS A 32 20.69 -10.73 11.08
N LEU A 33 19.89 -9.68 11.22
CA LEU A 33 19.58 -8.80 10.10
C LEU A 33 20.84 -8.04 9.71
N ASP A 34 21.18 -8.05 8.43
CA ASP A 34 22.21 -7.15 7.91
C ASP A 34 21.64 -5.72 7.72
N ALA A 35 22.54 -4.76 7.55
CA ALA A 35 22.14 -3.35 7.40
C ALA A 35 21.27 -3.11 6.16
N ALA A 36 21.42 -3.91 5.10
CA ALA A 36 20.61 -3.78 3.88
C ALA A 36 19.17 -4.26 4.11
N GLN A 37 18.99 -5.33 4.89
CA GLN A 37 17.68 -5.83 5.30
C GLN A 37 16.95 -4.84 6.23
N ILE A 38 17.68 -4.24 7.18
CA ILE A 38 17.12 -3.19 8.05
C ILE A 38 16.69 -1.97 7.24
N GLU A 39 17.52 -1.52 6.29
CA GLU A 39 17.17 -0.46 5.33
C GLU A 39 15.94 -0.82 4.49
N GLU A 40 15.81 -2.07 4.06
CA GLU A 40 14.64 -2.54 3.32
C GLU A 40 13.37 -2.50 4.19
N PHE A 41 13.43 -2.93 5.45
CA PHE A 41 12.29 -2.83 6.37
C PHE A 41 11.90 -1.38 6.65
N LYS A 42 12.88 -0.48 6.86
CA LYS A 42 12.65 0.97 7.01
C LYS A 42 11.94 1.57 5.79
N LYS A 43 12.36 1.20 4.58
CA LYS A 43 11.72 1.64 3.32
C LYS A 43 10.28 1.16 3.18
N ARG A 44 9.94 0.02 3.78
CA ARG A 44 8.58 -0.53 3.82
C ARG A 44 7.77 -0.02 5.02
N GLY A 45 8.29 0.95 5.76
CA GLY A 45 7.60 1.59 6.89
C GLY A 45 7.60 0.79 8.20
N ALA A 46 8.18 -0.41 8.24
CA ALA A 46 8.22 -1.23 9.44
C ALA A 46 9.27 -0.71 10.42
N GLY A 47 8.90 -0.37 11.66
CA GLY A 47 9.83 0.00 12.75
C GLY A 47 10.41 1.41 12.71
N GLN A 48 9.70 2.37 12.08
CA GLN A 48 10.17 3.76 12.01
C GLN A 48 10.51 4.33 13.39
N GLY A 49 11.68 4.97 13.51
CA GLY A 49 12.16 5.55 14.77
C GLY A 49 12.94 4.59 15.66
N LEU A 50 13.00 3.29 15.34
CA LEU A 50 13.82 2.31 16.06
C LEU A 50 15.30 2.40 15.63
N THR A 51 16.18 2.21 16.60
CA THR A 51 17.60 1.97 16.41
C THR A 51 17.84 0.57 15.83
N ASP A 52 19.00 0.36 15.20
CA ASP A 52 19.34 -0.94 14.59
C ASP A 52 19.39 -2.07 15.64
N ASP A 53 19.75 -1.76 16.89
CA ASP A 53 19.71 -2.71 18.00
C ASP A 53 18.26 -3.08 18.37
N GLU A 54 17.36 -2.10 18.42
CA GLU A 54 15.93 -2.33 18.67
C GLU A 54 15.28 -3.16 17.56
N TYR A 55 15.66 -2.94 16.29
CA TYR A 55 15.23 -3.80 15.17
C TYR A 55 15.65 -5.25 15.38
N ASN A 56 16.92 -5.46 15.74
CA ASN A 56 17.44 -6.81 15.96
C ASN A 56 16.76 -7.51 17.14
N VAL A 57 16.47 -6.78 18.22
CA VAL A 57 15.73 -7.30 19.37
C VAL A 57 14.30 -7.67 18.97
N LEU A 58 13.57 -6.77 18.32
CA LEU A 58 12.19 -7.02 17.91
C LEU A 58 12.10 -8.19 16.92
N PHE A 59 13.01 -8.24 15.96
CA PHE A 59 13.11 -9.35 15.00
C PHE A 59 13.35 -10.68 15.72
N ALA A 60 14.29 -10.73 16.67
CA ALA A 60 14.58 -11.94 17.45
C ALA A 60 13.37 -12.41 18.28
N VAL A 61 12.60 -11.47 18.85
CA VAL A 61 11.36 -11.78 19.60
C VAL A 61 10.31 -12.40 18.68
N ILE A 62 9.99 -11.76 17.55
CA ILE A 62 9.00 -12.26 16.58
C ILE A 62 9.41 -13.64 16.07
N MET A 63 10.69 -13.81 15.71
CA MET A 63 11.19 -15.09 15.23
C MET A 63 11.13 -16.16 16.32
N GLY A 64 11.49 -15.83 17.57
CA GLY A 64 11.38 -16.72 18.72
C GLY A 64 9.95 -17.21 18.97
N GLN A 65 8.98 -16.31 18.88
CA GLN A 65 7.56 -16.65 18.95
C GLN A 65 7.12 -17.55 17.79
N ALA A 66 7.56 -17.25 16.56
CA ALA A 66 7.27 -18.09 15.40
C ALA A 66 7.85 -19.50 15.53
N LYS A 67 9.06 -19.64 16.08
CA LYS A 67 9.66 -20.94 16.42
C LYS A 67 8.82 -21.71 17.42
N SER A 68 8.41 -21.03 18.49
CA SER A 68 7.61 -21.60 19.57
C SER A 68 6.27 -22.10 19.03
N ALA A 69 5.60 -21.28 18.23
CA ALA A 69 4.36 -21.62 17.53
C ALA A 69 4.52 -22.84 16.61
N ALA A 70 5.59 -22.88 15.79
CA ALA A 70 5.88 -24.00 14.88
C ALA A 70 6.15 -25.33 15.61
N ASN A 71 6.56 -25.27 16.88
CA ASN A 71 6.75 -26.41 17.75
C ASN A 71 5.48 -26.81 18.53
N GLY A 72 4.33 -26.22 18.21
CA GLY A 72 3.05 -26.57 18.79
C GLY A 72 2.65 -25.73 20.01
N ASN A 73 3.38 -24.65 20.32
CA ASN A 73 2.95 -23.71 21.36
C ASN A 73 1.80 -22.83 20.84
N THR A 74 0.58 -23.18 21.25
CA THR A 74 -0.65 -22.48 20.86
C THR A 74 -0.73 -21.05 21.39
N SER A 75 -0.09 -20.74 22.53
CA SER A 75 -0.04 -19.38 23.09
C SER A 75 0.79 -18.44 22.21
N ALA A 76 1.97 -18.89 21.78
CA ALA A 76 2.84 -18.13 20.88
C ALA A 76 2.18 -17.89 19.52
N PHE A 77 1.45 -18.90 19.02
CA PHE A 77 0.66 -18.77 17.79
C PHE A 77 -0.46 -17.73 17.96
N LYS A 78 -1.18 -17.77 19.09
CA LYS A 78 -2.25 -16.82 19.39
C LYS A 78 -1.71 -15.39 19.48
N GLU A 79 -0.60 -15.17 20.18
CA GLU A 79 0.02 -13.85 20.31
C GLU A 79 0.40 -13.25 18.95
N LEU A 80 1.03 -14.04 18.06
CA LEU A 80 1.31 -13.62 16.69
C LEU A 80 0.03 -13.35 15.88
N SER A 81 -0.99 -14.19 16.02
CA SER A 81 -2.28 -14.00 15.36
C SER A 81 -3.01 -12.75 15.85
N ASP A 82 -2.91 -12.44 17.14
CA ASP A 82 -3.54 -11.28 17.76
C ASP A 82 -2.83 -9.99 17.31
N ILE A 83 -1.49 -10.00 17.19
CA ILE A 83 -0.73 -8.89 16.60
C ILE A 83 -1.14 -8.64 15.14
N LEU A 84 -1.24 -9.70 14.34
CA LEU A 84 -1.65 -9.60 12.93
C LEU A 84 -3.09 -9.08 12.80
N LYS A 85 -4.01 -9.56 13.65
CA LYS A 85 -5.38 -9.07 13.67
C LYS A 85 -5.48 -7.63 14.15
N ALA A 86 -4.69 -7.24 15.15
CA ALA A 86 -4.65 -5.86 15.62
C ALA A 86 -4.14 -4.90 14.52
N ASP A 87 -3.20 -5.34 13.67
CA ASP A 87 -2.80 -4.60 12.48
C ASP A 87 -3.94 -4.52 11.46
N GLU A 88 -4.61 -5.63 11.15
CA GLU A 88 -5.79 -5.64 10.27
C GLU A 88 -6.92 -4.73 10.80
N GLU A 89 -7.17 -4.72 12.12
CA GLU A 89 -8.17 -3.90 12.80
C GLU A 89 -7.76 -2.41 12.83
N LEU A 90 -6.49 -2.09 13.09
CA LEU A 90 -5.96 -0.72 12.97
C LEU A 90 -6.07 -0.17 11.55
N GLN A 91 -5.76 -1.01 10.54
CA GLN A 91 -5.89 -0.66 9.13
C GLN A 91 -7.37 -0.49 8.73
N ALA A 92 -8.28 -1.27 9.32
CA ALA A 92 -9.71 -1.16 9.10
C ALA A 92 -10.35 0.05 9.80
N GLU A 93 -9.91 0.41 11.01
CA GLU A 93 -10.38 1.60 11.75
C GLU A 93 -9.84 2.92 11.15
N HIS A 94 -8.78 2.88 10.35
CA HIS A 94 -8.17 4.04 9.69
C HIS A 94 -8.33 4.05 8.16
N GLN A 95 -9.45 3.57 7.61
CA GLN A 95 -9.78 3.92 6.23
C GLN A 95 -9.87 5.44 6.11
N PHE A 96 -8.88 6.04 5.47
CA PHE A 96 -8.86 7.47 5.20
C PHE A 96 -10.13 7.84 4.43
N GLU A 97 -10.92 8.75 4.99
CA GLU A 97 -12.07 9.35 4.32
C GLU A 97 -11.75 10.79 3.94
N LEU A 98 -12.06 11.15 2.71
CA LEU A 98 -11.85 12.50 2.23
C LEU A 98 -12.83 13.48 2.92
N PRO A 99 -12.34 14.55 3.58
CA PRO A 99 -13.24 15.48 4.24
C PRO A 99 -14.20 16.16 3.27
N ALA A 100 -15.52 16.07 3.48
CA ALA A 100 -16.51 16.68 2.58
C ALA A 100 -16.32 18.20 2.39
N ARG A 101 -15.69 18.90 3.36
CA ARG A 101 -15.44 20.35 3.31
C ARG A 101 -14.50 20.80 2.19
N ILE A 102 -13.62 19.92 1.70
CA ILE A 102 -12.66 20.25 0.63
C ILE A 102 -13.21 19.87 -0.77
N LEU A 103 -14.37 19.21 -0.82
CA LEU A 103 -15.03 18.89 -2.07
C LEU A 103 -15.99 20.01 -2.49
N GLY A 104 -15.89 20.40 -3.76
CA GLY A 104 -16.91 21.24 -4.37
C GLY A 104 -18.25 20.50 -4.39
N ARG A 105 -19.36 21.22 -4.13
CA ARG A 105 -20.72 20.63 -4.07
C ARG A 105 -21.06 19.74 -5.27
N ALA A 106 -20.61 20.11 -6.47
CA ALA A 106 -20.84 19.35 -7.69
C ALA A 106 -20.17 17.97 -7.73
N PHE A 107 -19.20 17.71 -6.84
CA PHE A 107 -18.41 16.50 -6.80
C PHE A 107 -18.76 15.58 -5.62
N VAL A 108 -19.65 15.99 -4.72
CA VAL A 108 -20.02 15.16 -3.55
C VAL A 108 -20.72 13.86 -3.97
N ASP A 109 -21.67 13.92 -4.90
CA ASP A 109 -22.35 12.69 -5.35
C ASP A 109 -21.45 11.86 -6.26
N VAL A 110 -20.62 12.52 -7.08
CA VAL A 110 -19.60 11.85 -7.90
C VAL A 110 -18.60 11.09 -7.03
N HIS A 111 -18.15 11.70 -5.94
CA HIS A 111 -17.25 11.09 -4.95
C HIS A 111 -17.84 9.78 -4.41
N ARG A 112 -19.12 9.79 -4.01
CA ARG A 112 -19.82 8.58 -3.57
C ARG A 112 -19.91 7.53 -4.67
N MET A 113 -20.23 7.92 -5.90
CA MET A 113 -20.28 7.00 -7.05
C MET A 113 -18.91 6.34 -7.30
N VAL A 114 -17.82 7.08 -7.13
CA VAL A 114 -16.45 6.57 -7.25
C VAL A 114 -16.16 5.55 -6.15
N LEU A 115 -16.44 5.87 -4.88
CA LEU A 115 -16.20 4.98 -3.74
C LEU A 115 -17.05 3.70 -3.78
N ASN A 116 -18.29 3.80 -4.26
CA ASN A 116 -19.19 2.67 -4.41
C ASN A 116 -18.91 1.83 -5.67
N HIS A 117 -17.90 2.20 -6.47
CA HIS A 117 -17.59 1.56 -7.75
C HIS A 117 -18.80 1.45 -8.71
N GLU A 118 -19.68 2.47 -8.70
CA GLU A 118 -20.89 2.47 -9.53
C GLU A 118 -20.56 2.54 -11.03
N TYR A 119 -19.44 3.17 -11.37
CA TYR A 119 -18.96 3.30 -12.74
C TYR A 119 -17.44 3.09 -12.81
N SER A 120 -16.98 2.57 -13.95
CA SER A 120 -15.55 2.40 -14.26
C SER A 120 -14.93 3.60 -14.96
N GLU A 121 -15.73 4.50 -15.53
CA GLU A 121 -15.28 5.66 -16.30
C GLU A 121 -16.09 6.91 -15.95
N PHE A 122 -15.37 8.01 -15.74
CA PHE A 122 -15.96 9.33 -15.46
C PHE A 122 -15.38 10.36 -16.42
N VAL A 123 -16.26 11.04 -17.17
CA VAL A 123 -15.86 12.08 -18.14
C VAL A 123 -16.36 13.43 -17.68
N PHE A 124 -15.44 14.27 -17.21
CA PHE A 124 -15.78 15.60 -16.71
C PHE A 124 -15.59 16.68 -17.78
N LYS A 125 -16.69 17.15 -18.38
CA LYS A 125 -16.69 18.27 -19.33
C LYS A 125 -16.92 19.59 -18.59
N GLY A 126 -16.12 20.63 -18.87
CA GLY A 126 -16.36 21.97 -18.33
C GLY A 126 -15.22 22.95 -18.53
N GLY A 127 -15.45 24.23 -18.25
CA GLY A 127 -14.46 25.30 -18.41
C GLY A 127 -13.56 25.54 -17.19
N ARG A 128 -12.89 26.69 -17.15
CA ARG A 128 -12.09 27.15 -15.99
C ARG A 128 -12.99 27.30 -14.74
N LEU A 129 -12.41 27.14 -13.54
CA LEU A 129 -13.11 27.23 -12.25
C LEU A 129 -14.20 26.17 -12.00
N SER A 130 -14.28 25.14 -12.84
CA SER A 130 -15.19 24.00 -12.62
C SER A 130 -14.64 22.96 -11.63
N LEU A 131 -13.49 23.21 -11.01
CA LEU A 131 -12.86 22.39 -9.96
C LEU A 131 -12.48 20.95 -10.35
N LYS A 132 -12.63 20.56 -11.64
CA LYS A 132 -12.31 19.21 -12.13
C LYS A 132 -10.88 18.78 -11.76
N SER A 133 -9.89 19.50 -12.28
CA SER A 133 -8.47 19.13 -12.15
C SER A 133 -7.95 19.20 -10.70
N SER A 134 -8.60 19.98 -9.83
CA SER A 134 -8.29 20.01 -8.39
C SER A 134 -8.99 18.89 -7.61
N THR A 135 -10.14 18.40 -8.08
CA THR A 135 -10.88 17.33 -7.38
C THR A 135 -10.28 15.94 -7.65
N ILE A 136 -9.88 15.65 -8.89
CA ILE A 136 -9.39 14.31 -9.26
C ILE A 136 -8.21 13.81 -8.40
N PRO A 137 -7.18 14.62 -8.07
CA PRO A 137 -6.11 14.20 -7.16
C PRO A 137 -6.62 13.73 -5.79
N LEU A 138 -7.66 14.39 -5.26
CA LEU A 138 -8.24 14.05 -3.95
C LEU A 138 -8.88 12.66 -3.98
N PHE A 139 -9.64 12.35 -5.04
CA PHE A 139 -10.24 11.03 -5.24
C PHE A 139 -9.15 9.96 -5.41
N ILE A 140 -8.12 10.25 -6.19
CA ILE A 140 -7.01 9.32 -6.40
C ILE A 140 -6.32 9.02 -5.05
N PHE A 141 -6.05 10.03 -4.22
CA PHE A 141 -5.42 9.80 -2.92
C PHE A 141 -6.25 8.95 -1.98
N GLU A 142 -7.55 9.21 -1.90
CA GLU A 142 -8.42 8.39 -1.07
C GLU A 142 -8.46 6.93 -1.54
N LEU A 143 -8.62 6.71 -2.84
CA LEU A 143 -8.60 5.36 -3.41
C LEU A 143 -7.25 4.65 -3.18
N ILE A 144 -6.13 5.36 -3.30
CA ILE A 144 -4.80 4.81 -2.99
C ILE A 144 -4.72 4.41 -1.51
N LYS A 145 -5.14 5.29 -0.60
CA LYS A 145 -5.08 5.05 0.85
C LYS A 145 -6.01 3.93 1.31
N GLN A 146 -7.18 3.78 0.70
CA GLN A 146 -8.14 2.72 1.03
C GLN A 146 -7.79 1.37 0.40
N ASN A 147 -6.91 1.33 -0.62
CA ASN A 147 -6.61 0.12 -1.36
C ASN A 147 -5.09 -0.08 -1.49
N PRO A 148 -4.42 -0.73 -0.52
CA PRO A 148 -2.96 -0.85 -0.49
C PRO A 148 -2.29 -1.48 -1.71
N THR A 149 -3.05 -2.13 -2.61
CA THR A 149 -2.54 -2.75 -3.84
C THR A 149 -2.72 -1.88 -5.09
N PHE A 150 -3.35 -0.72 -4.97
CA PHE A 150 -3.67 0.15 -6.10
C PHE A 150 -2.52 1.08 -6.43
N HIS A 151 -2.25 1.22 -7.72
CA HIS A 151 -1.42 2.28 -8.28
C HIS A 151 -2.27 3.13 -9.22
N ALA A 152 -1.81 4.35 -9.48
CA ALA A 152 -2.48 5.26 -10.42
C ALA A 152 -1.54 5.69 -11.54
N LEU A 153 -2.10 5.96 -12.72
CA LEU A 153 -1.41 6.57 -13.84
C LEU A 153 -2.19 7.83 -14.25
N ALA A 154 -1.51 8.97 -14.23
CA ALA A 154 -2.02 10.21 -14.79
C ALA A 154 -1.27 10.54 -16.09
N VAL A 155 -2.04 10.85 -17.13
CA VAL A 155 -1.53 11.01 -18.49
C VAL A 155 -1.93 12.37 -19.05
N ARG A 156 -0.98 13.04 -19.71
CA ARG A 156 -1.23 14.19 -20.59
C ARG A 156 -0.70 13.91 -21.99
N PRO A 157 -1.13 14.66 -23.03
CA PRO A 157 -0.58 14.52 -24.37
C PRO A 157 0.95 14.65 -24.45
N TYR A 158 1.54 15.58 -23.70
CA TYR A 158 2.98 15.87 -23.74
C TYR A 158 3.59 15.91 -22.33
N GLU A 159 4.72 15.22 -22.12
CA GLU A 159 5.39 15.11 -20.82
C GLU A 159 5.83 16.47 -20.25
N ASN A 160 6.30 17.38 -21.10
CA ASN A 160 6.78 18.70 -20.69
C ASN A 160 5.69 19.58 -20.03
N THR A 161 4.41 19.24 -20.20
CA THR A 161 3.29 19.97 -19.57
C THR A 161 2.89 19.43 -18.20
N LEU A 162 3.38 18.26 -17.78
CA LEU A 162 2.93 17.60 -16.55
C LEU A 162 3.34 18.33 -15.28
N ARG A 163 4.55 18.91 -15.26
CA ARG A 163 5.12 19.56 -14.08
C ARG A 163 4.22 20.69 -13.56
N ASP A 164 3.81 21.58 -14.46
CA ASP A 164 3.04 22.77 -14.10
C ASP A 164 1.52 22.52 -14.10
N SER A 165 1.09 21.28 -14.39
CA SER A 165 -0.32 20.89 -14.39
C SER A 165 -0.57 19.79 -13.36
N VAL A 166 -0.63 18.53 -13.78
CA VAL A 166 -1.03 17.38 -12.96
C VAL A 166 -0.15 17.22 -11.72
N TYR A 167 1.16 17.39 -11.85
CA TYR A 167 2.08 17.29 -10.71
C TYR A 167 1.80 18.38 -9.66
N ALA A 168 1.56 19.62 -10.11
CA ALA A 168 1.17 20.71 -9.23
C ALA A 168 -0.20 20.48 -8.55
N GLN A 169 -1.15 19.82 -9.23
CA GLN A 169 -2.44 19.45 -8.63
C GLN A 169 -2.27 18.42 -7.49
N PHE A 170 -1.38 17.43 -7.66
CA PHE A 170 -1.05 16.49 -6.57
C PHE A 170 -0.32 17.19 -5.41
N GLN A 171 0.61 18.12 -5.69
CA GLN A 171 1.27 18.92 -4.65
C GLN A 171 0.24 19.73 -3.86
N TRP A 172 -0.70 20.39 -4.54
CA TRP A 172 -1.78 21.14 -3.91
C TRP A 172 -2.65 20.23 -3.02
N ALA A 173 -3.09 19.09 -3.54
CA ALA A 173 -3.96 18.17 -2.81
C ALA A 173 -3.28 17.62 -1.54
N ILE A 174 -1.97 17.34 -1.57
CA ILE A 174 -1.22 16.91 -0.38
C ILE A 174 -1.16 18.02 0.67
N SER A 175 -0.93 19.25 0.22
CA SER A 175 -0.90 20.42 1.10
C SER A 175 -2.28 20.69 1.70
N GLU A 176 -3.35 20.56 0.93
CA GLU A 176 -4.74 20.79 1.37
C GLU A 176 -5.18 19.75 2.41
N LEU A 177 -4.65 18.53 2.31
CA LEU A 177 -4.91 17.42 3.24
C LEU A 177 -3.96 17.38 4.44
N ASP A 178 -2.98 18.29 4.52
CA ASP A 178 -1.92 18.30 5.55
C ASP A 178 -1.17 16.95 5.66
N ASP A 179 -0.96 16.30 4.52
CA ASP A 179 -0.48 14.90 4.45
C ASP A 179 0.95 14.78 3.89
N SER A 180 1.72 15.87 3.90
CA SER A 180 3.04 15.92 3.25
C SER A 180 4.05 14.92 3.80
N HIS A 181 3.89 14.48 5.06
CA HIS A 181 4.79 13.53 5.71
C HIS A 181 4.64 12.10 5.17
N ASN A 182 3.51 11.76 4.56
CA ASN A 182 3.26 10.44 4.00
C ASN A 182 3.56 10.33 2.50
N TRP A 183 3.93 11.44 1.84
CA TRP A 183 4.12 11.46 0.39
C TRP A 183 5.50 11.95 0.00
N LYS A 184 6.12 11.20 -0.93
CA LYS A 184 7.36 11.61 -1.59
C LYS A 184 7.09 11.90 -3.06
N LEU A 185 7.37 13.13 -3.48
CA LEU A 185 7.20 13.56 -4.86
C LEU A 185 8.55 13.73 -5.53
N THR A 186 8.69 13.14 -6.72
CA THR A 186 9.91 13.24 -7.53
C THR A 186 9.56 13.73 -8.92
N THR A 187 10.48 14.46 -9.55
CA THR A 187 10.28 14.98 -10.91
C THR A 187 11.09 14.24 -11.97
N SER A 188 11.98 13.33 -11.57
CA SER A 188 12.74 12.46 -12.48
C SER A 188 13.03 11.12 -11.78
N PRO A 189 12.27 10.05 -12.07
CA PRO A 189 11.02 10.07 -12.86
C PRO A 189 9.91 10.88 -12.17
N MET A 190 8.97 11.44 -12.94
CA MET A 190 7.85 12.20 -12.37
C MET A 190 6.81 11.24 -11.76
N GLN A 191 6.64 11.29 -10.44
CA GLN A 191 5.73 10.43 -9.69
C GLN A 191 5.47 10.95 -8.26
N CYS A 192 4.41 10.44 -7.64
CA CYS A 192 4.13 10.56 -6.22
C CYS A 192 4.17 9.15 -5.59
N GLU A 193 4.83 8.97 -4.46
CA GLU A 193 4.93 7.71 -3.72
C GLU A 193 4.31 7.88 -2.34
N TYR A 194 3.37 7.00 -2.00
CA TYR A 194 2.77 6.93 -0.67
C TYR A 194 3.68 6.08 0.22
N LEU A 195 4.37 6.72 1.15
CA LEU A 195 5.44 6.13 1.96
C LEU A 195 4.97 4.98 2.85
N PRO A 196 3.76 5.00 3.46
CA PRO A 196 3.33 3.90 4.34
C PRO A 196 3.25 2.53 3.64
N THR A 197 2.87 2.49 2.37
CA THR A 197 2.64 1.23 1.63
C THR A 197 3.57 1.04 0.43
N GLY A 198 4.22 2.10 -0.06
CA GLY A 198 5.04 2.08 -1.28
C GLY A 198 4.24 2.17 -2.59
N GLN A 199 2.94 2.47 -2.52
CA GLN A 199 2.11 2.71 -3.70
C GLN A 199 2.59 3.93 -4.49
N ARG A 200 2.33 3.94 -5.79
CA ARG A 200 2.84 4.97 -6.71
C ARG A 200 1.77 5.51 -7.63
N ILE A 201 1.82 6.81 -7.84
CA ILE A 201 1.09 7.56 -8.86
C ILE A 201 2.11 7.99 -9.91
N TYR A 202 2.02 7.40 -11.10
CA TYR A 202 2.91 7.69 -12.22
C TYR A 202 2.35 8.83 -13.06
N LEU A 203 3.20 9.79 -13.43
CA LEU A 203 2.82 10.88 -14.35
C LEU A 203 3.57 10.70 -15.66
N ARG A 204 2.88 10.48 -16.78
CA ARG A 204 3.50 10.24 -18.10
C ARG A 204 2.86 11.05 -19.22
N GLY A 205 3.69 11.43 -20.19
CA GLY A 205 3.21 11.94 -21.46
C GLY A 205 2.78 10.79 -22.37
N ALA A 206 1.74 11.00 -23.17
CA ALA A 206 1.28 10.06 -24.20
C ALA A 206 2.10 10.16 -25.50
N ASP A 207 3.00 11.13 -25.59
CA ASP A 207 3.91 11.35 -26.72
C ASP A 207 4.93 10.22 -26.91
N ASP A 208 5.21 9.45 -25.86
CA ASP A 208 6.00 8.22 -25.93
C ASP A 208 5.20 7.02 -25.36
N PRO A 209 4.48 6.26 -26.22
CA PRO A 209 3.73 5.09 -25.80
C PRO A 209 4.57 3.99 -25.14
N GLY A 210 5.89 3.96 -25.41
CA GLY A 210 6.81 3.02 -24.79
C GLY A 210 6.95 3.25 -23.30
N LYS A 211 6.96 4.51 -22.87
CA LYS A 211 7.02 4.89 -21.44
C LYS A 211 5.78 4.51 -20.64
N ILE A 212 4.62 4.39 -21.30
CA ILE A 212 3.37 3.96 -20.66
C ILE A 212 3.32 2.42 -20.60
N LYS A 213 3.57 1.74 -21.72
CA LYS A 213 3.51 0.26 -21.81
C LYS A 213 4.54 -0.45 -20.92
N SER A 214 5.66 0.20 -20.61
CA SER A 214 6.73 -0.37 -19.79
C SER A 214 6.55 -0.19 -18.29
N ILE A 215 5.52 0.51 -17.83
CA ILE A 215 5.30 0.70 -16.38
C ILE A 215 4.95 -0.64 -15.75
N LYS A 216 5.76 -1.03 -14.76
CA LYS A 216 5.49 -2.15 -13.87
C LYS A 216 5.51 -1.63 -12.43
N PRO A 217 4.36 -1.62 -11.75
CA PRO A 217 4.32 -1.38 -10.31
C PRO A 217 5.20 -2.38 -9.54
N PRO A 218 5.77 -1.99 -8.39
CA PRO A 218 6.58 -2.88 -7.56
C PRO A 218 5.78 -4.06 -7.00
N PHE A 219 4.48 -3.87 -6.82
CA PHE A 219 3.49 -4.87 -6.42
C PHE A 219 2.11 -4.41 -6.92
N GLY A 220 1.07 -5.23 -6.74
CA GLY A 220 -0.28 -4.82 -7.10
C GLY A 220 -0.46 -4.51 -8.58
N HIS A 221 -1.33 -3.56 -8.90
CA HIS A 221 -1.66 -3.19 -10.28
C HIS A 221 -2.06 -1.71 -10.40
N ILE A 222 -2.00 -1.16 -11.62
CA ILE A 222 -2.55 0.17 -11.90
C ILE A 222 -4.06 0.03 -12.01
N ALA A 223 -4.78 0.51 -11.00
CA ALA A 223 -6.23 0.43 -10.91
C ALA A 223 -6.90 1.73 -11.36
N ILE A 224 -6.18 2.85 -11.32
CA ILE A 224 -6.72 4.18 -11.57
C ILE A 224 -5.99 4.83 -12.74
N LEU A 225 -6.75 5.36 -13.69
CA LEU A 225 -6.23 6.06 -14.87
C LEU A 225 -6.91 7.43 -14.99
N TRP A 226 -6.11 8.49 -15.02
CA TRP A 226 -6.57 9.85 -15.23
C TRP A 226 -5.96 10.43 -16.51
N PHE A 227 -6.83 10.81 -17.45
CA PHE A 227 -6.45 11.60 -18.61
C PHE A 227 -6.77 13.08 -18.37
N GLU A 228 -5.74 13.93 -18.45
CA GLU A 228 -5.85 15.40 -18.29
C GLU A 228 -5.56 16.16 -19.59
#